data_AF-A0A0J6KGS1-F1
#
_entry.id   AF-A0A0J6KGS1-F1
#
_cell.length_a   1.000
_cell.length_b   1.000
_cell.length_c   1.000
_cell.angle_alpha   90.00
_cell.angle_beta   90.00
_cell.angle_gamma   90.00
#
_symmetry.space_group_name_H-M   'P 1'
#
loop_
_entity.id
_entity.type
_entity.pdbx_description
1 polymer ?
#
loop_
_entity_poly.entity_id
_entity_poly.type
_entity_poly.pdbx_seq_one_letter_code
_entity_poly.pdbx_strand_id
1 'polypeptide(L)' 'MAYWDSYGYPEGDPKVWITFGPQKDGPPQVAFLGPIQPEGDSPKAVEYYQEVAGRWTDELAAHEELDKIAQALIEQKRL' A
#
# COMPACT_ATOMS: atom_id res chain seq x y z
N MET A 1 6.05 19.43 2.88
CA MET A 1 6.38 18.00 3.06
C MET A 1 5.07 17.24 2.95
N ALA A 2 4.92 16.37 1.97
CA ALA A 2 3.80 15.43 1.91
C ALA A 2 4.01 14.42 3.03
N TYR A 3 3.02 14.24 3.90
CA TYR A 3 3.04 13.19 4.91
C TYR A 3 2.59 11.91 4.21
N TRP A 4 3.47 10.92 4.17
CA TRP A 4 3.18 9.61 3.60
C TRP A 4 3.08 8.65 4.78
N ASP A 5 1.94 7.99 4.91
CA ASP A 5 1.72 6.94 5.90
C ASP A 5 2.01 5.58 5.27
N SER A 6 2.39 4.62 6.10
CA SER A 6 2.69 3.28 5.64
C SER A 6 2.36 2.22 6.68
N TYR A 7 1.81 1.10 6.21
CA TYR A 7 1.49 -0.06 7.03
C TYR A 7 1.66 -1.37 6.27
N GLY A 8 1.83 -2.46 7.02
CA GLY A 8 1.91 -3.81 6.47
C GLY A 8 0.56 -4.51 6.55
N TYR A 9 0.18 -5.18 5.46
CA TYR A 9 -1.04 -5.99 5.37
C TYR A 9 -0.70 -7.45 5.04
N PRO A 10 -1.34 -8.44 5.70
CA PRO A 10 -2.20 -8.30 6.88
C PRO A 10 -1.42 -7.97 8.17
N GLU A 11 -2.08 -7.36 9.16
CA GLU A 11 -1.45 -6.78 10.37
C GLU A 11 -0.62 -7.78 11.22
N GLY A 12 -0.92 -9.09 11.15
CA GLY A 12 -0.22 -10.13 11.93
C GLY A 12 0.88 -10.92 11.19
N ASP A 13 0.87 -10.91 9.86
CA ASP A 13 1.86 -11.60 9.01
C ASP A 13 1.96 -10.83 7.69
N PRO A 14 2.55 -9.63 7.71
CA PRO A 14 2.42 -8.70 6.61
C PRO A 14 3.14 -9.25 5.39
N LYS A 15 2.39 -9.35 4.28
CA LYS A 15 2.87 -9.81 2.97
C LYS A 15 3.01 -8.67 1.99
N VAL A 16 2.28 -7.58 2.20
CA VAL A 16 2.25 -6.40 1.32
C VAL A 16 2.48 -5.15 2.16
N TRP A 17 3.40 -4.31 1.71
CA TRP A 17 3.60 -2.96 2.21
C TRP A 17 2.69 -2.00 1.45
N ILE A 18 1.92 -1.22 2.18
CA ILE A 18 1.02 -0.21 1.65
C ILE A 18 1.53 1.14 2.12
N THR A 19 1.88 2.00 1.17
CA THR A 19 2.27 3.39 1.43
C THR A 19 1.26 4.29 0.77
N PHE A 20 0.56 5.13 1.52
CA PHE A 20 -0.44 6.02 0.98
C PHE A 20 -0.23 7.45 1.47
N GLY A 21 -0.64 8.43 0.66
CA GLY A 21 -0.38 9.83 0.96
C GLY A 21 -1.45 10.77 0.42
N PRO A 22 -1.90 11.71 1.25
CA PRO A 22 -2.52 12.96 0.82
C PRO A 22 -1.89 14.23 1.41
N GLN A 23 -2.19 15.35 0.76
CA GLN A 23 -1.73 16.70 1.08
C GLN A 23 -2.03 17.13 2.53
N LYS A 24 -1.16 16.78 3.49
CA LYS A 24 -1.03 17.38 4.83
C LYS A 24 -2.22 17.23 5.80
N ASP A 25 -3.47 17.30 5.33
CA ASP A 25 -4.72 17.11 6.06
C ASP A 25 -5.82 16.64 5.08
N GLY A 26 -6.17 15.35 5.07
CA GLY A 26 -7.24 14.80 4.19
C GLY A 26 -7.09 13.30 3.87
N PRO A 27 -8.05 12.71 3.14
CA PRO A 27 -7.95 11.32 2.67
C PRO A 27 -6.88 11.17 1.58
N PRO A 28 -6.18 10.01 1.49
CA PRO A 28 -5.15 9.77 0.48
C PRO A 28 -5.64 10.07 -0.94
N GLN A 29 -4.71 10.31 -1.86
CA GLN A 29 -5.04 10.38 -3.29
C GLN A 29 -4.25 9.36 -4.11
N VAL A 30 -3.07 9.00 -3.63
CA VAL A 30 -2.20 8.01 -4.25
C VAL A 30 -1.69 7.07 -3.17
N ALA A 31 -1.65 5.78 -3.51
CA ALA A 31 -1.05 4.74 -2.71
C ALA A 31 -0.14 3.86 -3.59
N PHE A 32 0.84 3.24 -2.96
CA PHE A 32 1.75 2.27 -3.55
C PHE A 32 1.65 0.99 -2.72
N LEU A 33 1.37 -0.13 -3.38
CA LEU A 33 1.27 -1.44 -2.73
C LEU A 33 2.32 -2.38 -3.32
N GLY A 34 3.12 -3.03 -2.50
CA GLY A 34 4.14 -3.96 -2.99
C GLY A 34 4.40 -5.10 -2.01
N PRO A 35 4.81 -6.29 -2.48
CA PRO A 35 5.17 -7.40 -1.61
C PRO A 35 6.31 -7.04 -0.65
N ILE A 36 6.22 -7.50 0.59
CA ILE A 36 7.31 -7.42 1.56
C ILE A 36 8.31 -8.51 1.18
N GLN A 37 9.40 -8.12 0.54
CA GLN A 37 10.53 -9.02 0.32
C GLN A 37 11.43 -9.01 1.56
N PRO A 38 12.02 -10.16 1.94
CA PRO A 38 13.04 -10.19 2.98
C PRO A 38 14.18 -9.26 2.58
N GLU A 39 14.59 -8.39 3.51
CA GLU A 39 15.52 -7.28 3.34
C GLU A 39 16.62 -7.55 2.31
N GLY A 40 16.47 -6.89 1.17
CA GLY A 40 17.53 -6.65 0.21
C GLY A 40 17.18 -5.37 -0.50
N ASP A 41 18.05 -4.37 -0.41
CA ASP A 41 18.04 -3.13 -1.20
C ASP A 41 18.17 -3.48 -2.69
N SER A 42 17.15 -4.13 -3.24
CA SER A 42 17.09 -4.50 -4.63
C SER A 42 16.43 -3.35 -5.36
N PRO A 43 17.06 -2.77 -6.40
CA PRO A 43 16.39 -1.80 -7.28
C PRO A 43 15.12 -2.37 -7.95
N LYS A 44 14.91 -3.68 -7.86
CA LYS A 44 13.68 -4.36 -8.26
C LYS A 44 12.50 -4.12 -7.31
N ALA A 45 12.71 -3.63 -6.09
CA ALA A 45 11.63 -3.30 -5.16
C ALA A 45 10.61 -2.36 -5.82
N VAL A 46 11.08 -1.36 -6.57
CA VAL A 46 10.25 -0.42 -7.35
C VAL A 46 9.42 -1.13 -8.44
N GLU A 47 9.93 -2.22 -9.04
CA GLU A 47 9.19 -2.99 -10.04
C GLU A 47 8.00 -3.76 -9.44
N TYR A 48 8.00 -3.99 -8.12
CA TYR A 48 6.95 -4.75 -7.46
C TYR A 48 5.84 -3.87 -6.86
N TYR A 49 6.06 -2.57 -6.74
CA TYR A 49 5.05 -1.63 -6.26
C TYR A 49 4.04 -1.30 -7.37
N GLN A 50 2.77 -1.48 -7.08
CA GLN A 50 1.66 -1.03 -7.89
C GLN A 50 1.16 0.31 -7.35
N GLU A 51 1.18 1.33 -8.20
CA GLU A 51 0.50 2.60 -7.91
C GLU A 51 -1.02 2.42 -8.01
N VAL A 52 -1.73 2.91 -7.02
CA VAL A 52 -3.19 2.94 -6.93
C VAL A 52 -3.59 4.38 -6.66
N ALA A 53 -4.26 4.99 -7.64
CA ALA A 53 -4.89 6.29 -7.47
C ALA A 53 -6.37 6.09 -7.14
N GLY A 54 -6.83 6.70 -6.05
CA GLY A 54 -8.20 6.60 -5.57
C GLY A 54 -8.74 7.95 -5.12
N ARG A 55 -10.04 8.16 -5.30
CA ARG A 55 -10.76 9.28 -4.66
C ARG A 55 -11.48 8.74 -3.43
N TRP A 56 -10.74 8.62 -2.34
CA TRP A 56 -11.31 8.18 -1.06
C TRP A 56 -11.95 9.36 -0.32
N THR A 57 -13.03 9.10 0.40
CA THR A 57 -13.78 10.12 1.15
C THR A 57 -13.11 10.47 2.47
N ASP A 58 -12.44 9.50 3.08
CA ASP A 58 -11.75 9.54 4.36
C ASP A 58 -10.67 8.45 4.39
N GLU A 59 -9.85 8.44 5.44
CA GLU A 59 -8.75 7.49 5.63
C GLU A 59 -9.25 6.04 5.84
N LEU A 60 -10.38 5.87 6.52
CA LEU A 60 -10.95 4.54 6.76
C LEU A 60 -11.39 3.89 5.44
N ALA A 61 -12.09 4.64 4.58
CA ALA A 61 -12.48 4.19 3.25
C ALA A 61 -11.25 3.88 2.37
N ALA A 62 -10.14 4.61 2.57
CA ALA A 62 -8.89 4.31 1.89
C ALA A 62 -8.29 2.98 2.35
N HIS A 63 -8.19 2.75 3.66
CA HIS A 63 -7.72 1.48 4.21
C HIS A 63 -8.55 0.30 3.72
N GLU A 64 -9.88 0.38 3.79
CA GLU A 64 -10.76 -0.72 3.37
C GLU A 64 -10.55 -1.10 1.89
N GLU A 65 -10.36 -0.12 1.00
CA GLU A 65 -10.10 -0.37 -0.42
C GLU A 65 -8.68 -0.85 -0.68
N LEU A 66 -7.68 -0.26 -0.02
CA LEU A 66 -6.28 -0.66 -0.16
C LEU A 66 -6.04 -2.07 0.36
N ASP A 67 -6.69 -2.47 1.45
CA ASP A 67 -6.64 -3.82 2.02
C ASP A 67 -7.23 -4.85 1.05
N LYS A 68 -8.35 -4.55 0.38
CA LYS A 68 -8.92 -5.42 -0.66
C LYS A 68 -7.95 -5.61 -1.82
N ILE A 69 -7.28 -4.54 -2.25
CA ILE A 69 -6.29 -4.60 -3.33
C ILE A 69 -5.05 -5.39 -2.88
N ALA A 70 -4.59 -5.19 -1.65
CA ALA A 70 -3.50 -5.95 -1.06
C ALA A 70 -3.82 -7.44 -0.97
N GLN A 71 -5.02 -7.80 -0.52
CA GLN A 71 -5.50 -9.17 -0.49
C GLN A 71 -5.53 -9.78 -1.91
N ALA A 72 -6.06 -9.06 -2.90
CA ALA A 72 -6.06 -9.52 -4.28
C ALA A 72 -4.62 -9.70 -4.83
N LEU A 73 -3.68 -8.84 -4.45
CA LEU A 73 -2.27 -8.98 -4.80
C LEU A 73 -1.64 -10.23 -4.19
N ILE A 74 -1.92 -10.52 -2.91
CA ILE A 74 -1.47 -11.73 -2.22
C ILE A 74 -1.99 -12.97 -2.95
N GLU A 75 -3.27 -13.00 -3.31
CA GLU A 75 -3.89 -14.13 -4.01
C GLU A 75 -3.34 -14.31 -5.42
N GLN A 76 -3.20 -13.23 -6.19
CA GLN A 76 -2.68 -13.27 -7.56
C GLN A 76 -1.21 -13.71 -7.61
N LYS A 77 -0.39 -13.22 -6.67
CA LYS A 77 1.05 -13.49 -6.64
C LYS A 77 1.43 -14.68 -5.75
N ARG A 78 0.45 -15.27 -5.04
CA ARG A 78 0.62 -16.39 -4.08
C ARG A 78 1.70 -16.09 -3.03
N LEU A 79 1.60 -14.90 -2.43
CA LEU A 79 2.52 -14.40 -1.39
C LEU A 79 2.27 -15.02 -0.02
#